data_AF-A0A7Y9GNZ6-F1
#
_entry.id   AF-A0A7Y9GNZ6-F1
#
_cell.length_a   1.000
_cell.length_b   1.000
_cell.length_c   1.000
_cell.angle_alpha   90.00
_cell.angle_beta   90.00
_cell.angle_gamma   90.00
#
_symmetry.space_group_name_H-M   'P 1'
#
loop_
_entity.id
_entity.type
_entity.pdbx_description
1 polymer ?
#
loop_
_entity_poly.entity_id
_entity_poly.type
_entity_poly.pdbx_seq_one_letter_code
_entity_poly.pdbx_strand_id
1 'polypeptide(L)' 'MDDERERRAEDEPIDQDAPKGGDETTEEQLDADNPVEEDTLKTLDPDSPPA' A
#
# COMPACT_ATOMS: atom_id res chain seq x y z
N MET A 1 23.46 -12.02 21.01
CA MET A 1 23.65 -10.66 20.43
C MET A 1 22.96 -10.75 19.09
N ASP A 2 21.64 -10.71 19.11
CA ASP A 2 20.78 -11.06 17.97
C ASP A 2 19.89 -9.85 17.60
N ASP A 3 20.33 -8.64 17.97
CA ASP A 3 19.62 -7.36 17.81
C ASP A 3 20.22 -6.45 16.72
N GLU A 4 21.16 -6.96 15.90
CA GLU A 4 21.82 -6.17 14.85
C GLU A 4 21.28 -6.44 13.44
N ARG A 5 20.52 -7.51 13.23
CA ARG A 5 19.92 -7.80 11.91
C ARG A 5 18.66 -6.98 11.65
N GLU A 6 17.99 -6.50 12.70
CA GLU A 6 16.71 -5.80 12.57
C GLU A 6 16.89 -4.29 12.32
N ARG A 7 18.00 -3.69 12.76
CA ARG A 7 18.33 -2.26 12.51
C ARG A 7 18.87 -1.94 11.12
N ARG A 8 19.17 -2.96 10.31
CA ARG A 8 19.86 -2.76 9.02
C ARG A 8 18.93 -2.49 7.84
N ALA A 9 17.63 -2.77 8.00
CA ALA A 9 16.62 -2.49 6.99
C ALA A 9 16.16 -1.01 6.99
N GLU A 10 16.48 -0.24 8.03
CA GLU A 10 16.06 1.16 8.18
C GLU A 10 16.98 2.16 7.44
N ASP A 11 18.15 1.72 6.99
CA ASP A 11 19.21 2.57 6.41
C ASP A 11 19.42 2.33 4.90
N GLU A 12 18.55 1.54 4.26
CA GLU A 12 18.46 1.61 2.79
C GLU A 12 17.75 2.91 2.42
N PRO A 13 18.36 3.75 1.57
CA PRO A 13 17.71 4.96 1.11
C PRO A 13 16.46 4.55 0.33
N ILE A 14 15.29 4.70 0.95
CA ILE A 14 14.02 4.73 0.25
C ILE A 14 14.19 5.80 -0.82
N ASP A 15 14.11 5.40 -2.08
CA ASP A 15 14.20 6.33 -3.19
C ASP A 15 13.10 7.38 -2.97
N GLN A 16 13.50 8.61 -2.64
CA GLN A 16 12.55 9.67 -2.29
C GLN A 16 11.69 10.07 -3.49
N ASP A 17 12.14 9.69 -4.70
CA ASP A 17 11.43 9.88 -5.95
C ASP A 17 10.49 8.71 -6.28
N ALA A 18 10.51 7.61 -5.52
CA ALA A 18 9.54 6.53 -5.68
C ALA A 18 8.12 7.02 -5.32
N PRO A 19 7.09 6.57 -6.07
CA PRO A 19 5.72 6.91 -5.74
C PRO A 19 5.39 6.44 -4.33
N LYS A 20 4.81 7.32 -3.52
CA LYS A 20 4.43 7.03 -2.12
C LYS A 20 3.25 6.05 -1.99
N GLY A 21 2.65 5.65 -3.10
CA GLY A 21 1.55 4.69 -3.18
C GLY A 21 1.87 3.58 -4.18
N GLY A 22 0.83 3.09 -4.85
CA GLY A 22 0.98 2.19 -6.00
C GLY A 22 1.52 2.90 -7.24
N ASP A 23 1.79 2.10 -8.26
CA ASP A 23 1.99 2.57 -9.64
C ASP A 23 0.66 2.74 -10.39
N GLU A 24 0.73 3.12 -11.68
CA GLU A 24 -0.43 3.33 -12.56
C GLU A 24 -1.34 2.09 -12.70
N THR A 25 -0.82 0.89 -12.41
CA THR A 25 -1.55 -0.39 -12.57
C THR A 25 -2.02 -0.99 -11.25
N THR A 26 -1.67 -0.38 -10.11
CA THR A 26 -1.93 -0.99 -8.79
C THR A 26 -3.41 -1.12 -8.51
N GLU A 27 -4.24 -0.18 -8.95
CA GLU A 27 -5.70 -0.25 -8.81
C GLU A 27 -6.30 -1.46 -9.56
N GLU A 28 -5.78 -1.76 -10.75
CA GLU A 28 -6.23 -2.88 -11.59
C GLU A 28 -5.85 -4.25 -11.00
N GLN A 29 -4.91 -4.27 -10.06
CA GLN A 29 -4.42 -5.47 -9.36
C GLN A 29 -5.09 -5.65 -7.98
N LEU A 30 -5.90 -4.69 -7.54
CA LEU A 30 -6.59 -4.72 -6.25
C LEU A 30 -7.95 -5.43 -6.38
N ASP A 31 -7.97 -6.70 -6.02
CA ASP A 31 -9.18 -7.52 -5.93
C ASP A 31 -9.59 -7.75 -4.47
N ALA A 32 -10.89 -7.94 -4.22
CA ALA A 32 -11.44 -8.28 -2.90
C ALA A 32 -11.81 -9.77 -2.83
N ASP A 33 -11.39 -10.45 -1.76
CA ASP A 33 -11.70 -11.88 -1.56
C ASP A 33 -13.02 -12.08 -0.81
N ASN A 34 -13.55 -11.02 -0.18
CA ASN A 34 -14.79 -11.06 0.56
C ASN A 34 -15.54 -9.72 0.53
N PRO A 35 -16.83 -9.69 0.92
CA PRO A 35 -17.63 -8.46 0.86
C PRO A 35 -17.12 -7.31 1.75
N VAL A 36 -16.45 -7.62 2.86
CA VAL A 36 -15.91 -6.60 3.78
C VAL A 36 -14.72 -5.89 3.15
N GLU A 37 -13.88 -6.63 2.44
CA GLU A 37 -12.76 -6.08 1.67
C GLU A 37 -13.26 -5.24 0.49
N GLU A 38 -14.32 -5.67 -0.21
CA GLU A 38 -14.93 -4.89 -1.30
C GLU A 38 -15.42 -3.53 -0.81
N ASP A 39 -16.11 -3.50 0.34
CA ASP A 39 -16.56 -2.25 0.95
C ASP A 39 -15.38 -1.37 1.38
N THR A 40 -14.28 -1.98 1.83
CA THR A 40 -13.05 -1.25 2.15
C THR A 40 -12.42 -0.64 0.89
N LEU A 41 -12.35 -1.38 -0.23
CA LEU A 41 -11.82 -0.86 -1.49
C LEU A 41 -12.63 0.33 -2.01
N LYS A 42 -13.97 0.27 -1.94
CA LYS A 42 -14.86 1.39 -2.32
C LYS A 42 -14.60 2.66 -1.50
N THR A 43 -14.15 2.53 -0.25
CA THR A 43 -13.84 3.70 0.59
C THR A 43 -12.50 4.36 0.23
N LEU A 44 -11.64 3.63 -0.48
CA LEU A 44 -10.32 4.11 -0.92
C LEU A 44 -10.36 4.67 -2.35
N ASP A 45 -11.40 4.35 -3.12
CA ASP A 45 -11.63 4.87 -4.45
C ASP A 45 -11.93 6.38 -4.41
N PRO A 46 -11.07 7.23 -5.02
CA PRO A 46 -11.25 8.68 -5.03
C PRO A 46 -12.43 9.15 -5.89
N ASP A 47 -12.91 8.33 -6.83
CA ASP A 47 -14.07 8.61 -7.67
C ASP A 47 -15.39 8.17 -7.00
N SER A 48 -15.30 7.34 -5.96
CA SER A 48 -16.46 6.96 -5.17
C SER A 48 -16.99 8.15 -4.36
N PRO A 49 -18.33 8.33 -4.28
CA PRO A 49 -18.92 9.41 -3.51
C PRO A 49 -18.50 9.30 -2.04
N PRO A 50 -18.28 10.43 -1.35
CA PRO A 50 -17.90 10.41 0.05
C PRO A 50 -18.95 9.66 0.86
N ALA A 51 -18.46 8.74 1.70
CA ALA A 51 -19.27 7.88 2.57
C ALA A 51 -20.14 8.65 3.57
#